data_AF-D3BSX7-F1
#
_entry.id   AF-D3BSX7-F1
#
_cell.length_a   1.000
_cell.length_b   1.000
_cell.length_c   1.000
_cell.angle_alpha   90.00
_cell.angle_beta   90.00
_cell.angle_gamma   90.00
#
_symmetry.space_group_name_H-M   'P 1'
#
loop_
_entity.id
_entity.type
_entity.pdbx_description
1 polymer ?
#
loop_
_entity_poly.entity_id
_entity_poly.type
_entity_poly.pdbx_seq_one_letter_code
_entity_poly.pdbx_strand_id
1 'polypeptide(L)'
;MSVNVTILIKIVFFLVKRKRNRYREMSVATGTLLKINAEALLKYSTPQRTATGWNRPKLSGRQFNVLKKNVERNMNIEWPLPEPEKKLLPERPSKLTILQRTQPLREKKINEALKNMPKLLADKMKASRDKKKKETENSISALMPGFVKGGPYPSHITGEVAALKKQAAIEKEKKIADFIAQSSKKGKAKK
;
A
#
# COMPACT_ATOMS: atom_id res chain seq x y z
N MET A 1 26.60 -72.20 -4.86
CA MET A 1 26.85 -71.69 -3.49
C MET A 1 25.85 -70.61 -3.02
N SER A 2 24.72 -70.34 -3.70
CA SER A 2 23.80 -69.24 -3.32
C SER A 2 22.69 -69.62 -2.32
N VAL A 3 22.38 -70.91 -2.15
CA VAL A 3 21.23 -71.38 -1.34
C VAL A 3 21.39 -71.09 0.16
N ASN A 4 22.63 -71.17 0.68
CA ASN A 4 22.91 -70.99 2.11
C ASN A 4 22.72 -69.54 2.59
N VAL A 5 22.94 -68.54 1.72
CA VAL A 5 22.80 -67.12 2.09
C VAL A 5 21.32 -66.74 2.24
N THR A 6 20.45 -67.23 1.35
CA THR A 6 19.01 -67.00 1.42
C THR A 6 18.34 -67.59 2.65
N ILE A 7 18.81 -68.76 3.11
CA ILE A 7 18.30 -69.40 4.34
C ILE A 7 18.70 -68.57 5.56
N LEU A 8 19.95 -68.11 5.61
CA LEU A 8 20.46 -67.26 6.68
C LEU A 8 19.69 -65.93 6.80
N ILE A 9 19.39 -65.28 5.66
CA ILE A 9 18.60 -64.04 5.64
C ILE A 9 17.18 -64.29 6.17
N LYS A 10 16.52 -65.40 5.77
CA LYS A 10 15.18 -65.74 6.26
C LYS A 10 15.17 -66.02 7.77
N ILE A 11 16.20 -66.69 8.31
CA ILE A 11 16.34 -66.96 9.75
C ILE A 11 16.52 -65.64 10.52
N VAL A 12 17.38 -64.74 10.04
CA VAL A 12 17.57 -63.42 10.66
C VAL A 12 16.26 -62.61 10.63
N PHE A 13 15.56 -62.60 9.50
CA PHE A 13 14.28 -61.89 9.40
C PHE A 13 13.21 -62.49 10.33
N PHE A 14 13.16 -63.82 10.45
CA PHE A 14 12.25 -64.51 11.35
C PHE A 14 12.58 -64.22 12.82
N LEU A 15 13.86 -64.20 13.20
CA LEU A 15 14.30 -63.84 14.54
C LEU A 15 13.95 -62.39 14.89
N VAL A 16 14.15 -61.44 13.96
CA VAL A 16 13.78 -60.03 14.15
C VAL A 16 12.25 -59.89 14.29
N LYS A 17 11.47 -60.60 13.47
CA LYS A 17 10.00 -60.59 13.53
C LYS A 17 9.49 -61.21 14.85
N ARG A 18 10.10 -62.32 15.30
CA ARG A 18 9.78 -62.98 16.57
C ARG A 18 10.13 -62.10 17.78
N LYS A 19 11.26 -61.38 17.74
CA LYS A 19 11.64 -60.44 18.80
C LYS A 19 10.63 -59.29 18.90
N ARG A 20 10.19 -58.73 17.77
CA ARG A 20 9.13 -57.68 17.74
C ARG A 20 7.80 -58.17 18.32
N ASN A 21 7.40 -59.40 18.04
CA ASN A 21 6.15 -59.95 18.58
C ASN A 21 6.22 -60.18 20.10
N ARG A 22 7.34 -60.65 20.65
CA ARG A 22 7.49 -60.79 22.11
C ARG A 22 7.36 -59.46 22.87
N TYR A 23 7.85 -58.36 22.31
CA TYR A 23 7.68 -57.04 22.94
C TYR A 23 6.21 -56.57 22.93
N ARG A 24 5.45 -56.91 21.88
CA ARG A 24 4.00 -56.66 21.83
C ARG A 24 3.24 -57.50 22.85
N GLU A 25 3.58 -58.78 22.98
CA GLU A 25 2.94 -59.69 23.94
C GLU A 25 3.27 -59.29 25.40
N MET A 26 4.51 -58.90 25.68
CA MET A 26 4.90 -58.37 27.00
C MET A 26 4.14 -57.09 27.37
N SER A 27 3.86 -56.20 26.42
CA SER A 27 3.08 -54.98 26.70
C SER A 27 1.60 -55.25 27.00
N VAL A 28 1.05 -56.39 26.55
CA VAL A 28 -0.34 -56.79 26.81
C VAL A 28 -0.45 -57.59 28.11
N ALA A 29 0.58 -58.35 28.48
CA ALA A 29 0.60 -59.16 29.69
C ALA A 29 0.75 -58.35 30.98
N THR A 30 1.37 -57.17 30.93
CA THR A 30 1.41 -56.26 32.07
C THR A 30 0.16 -55.38 32.06
N GLY A 31 -0.92 -55.83 32.69
CA GLY A 31 -2.17 -55.08 32.89
C GLY A 31 -2.05 -53.80 33.75
N THR A 32 -0.84 -53.26 33.89
CA THR A 32 -0.56 -51.96 34.46
C THR A 32 -0.56 -50.92 33.34
N LEU A 33 -1.52 -49.99 33.36
CA LEU A 33 -1.46 -48.77 32.57
C LEU A 33 -0.07 -48.13 32.79
N LEU A 34 0.74 -48.07 31.73
CA LEU A 34 2.06 -47.43 31.76
C LEU A 34 1.88 -45.95 32.14
N LYS A 35 2.07 -45.62 33.42
CA LYS A 35 1.95 -44.26 33.93
C LYS A 35 3.29 -43.55 33.75
N ILE A 36 3.30 -42.48 32.97
CA ILE A 36 4.52 -41.70 32.75
C ILE A 36 4.75 -40.78 33.94
N ASN A 37 5.97 -40.78 34.49
CA ASN A 37 6.34 -39.90 35.58
C ASN A 37 6.50 -38.45 35.09
N ALA A 38 5.57 -37.58 35.48
CA ALA A 38 5.55 -36.16 35.11
C ALA A 38 6.75 -35.39 35.65
N GLU A 39 7.21 -35.69 36.87
CA GLU A 39 8.32 -34.99 37.53
C GLU A 39 9.64 -35.25 36.81
N ALA A 40 9.87 -36.50 36.40
CA ALA A 40 11.05 -36.88 35.63
C ALA A 40 11.05 -36.19 34.25
N LEU A 41 9.89 -36.12 33.59
CA LEU A 41 9.74 -35.42 32.32
C LEU A 41 10.07 -33.92 32.44
N LEU A 42 9.54 -33.24 33.45
CA LEU A 42 9.86 -31.83 33.72
C LEU A 42 11.35 -31.64 33.96
N LYS A 43 11.94 -32.46 34.83
CA LYS A 43 13.37 -32.39 35.17
C LYS A 43 14.30 -32.45 33.94
N TYR A 44 13.90 -33.21 32.91
CA TYR A 44 14.72 -33.40 31.69
C TYR A 44 14.34 -32.52 30.50
N SER A 45 13.14 -31.93 30.50
CA SER A 45 12.64 -31.09 29.40
C SER A 45 12.75 -29.59 29.68
N THR A 46 12.76 -29.17 30.95
CA THR A 46 12.92 -27.75 31.30
C THR A 46 14.37 -27.40 31.61
N PRO A 47 14.83 -26.18 31.27
CA PRO A 47 16.15 -25.71 31.67
C PRO A 47 16.25 -25.59 33.20
N GLN A 48 17.42 -25.89 33.76
CA GLN A 48 17.67 -25.83 35.21
C GLN A 48 18.55 -24.63 35.54
N ARG A 49 18.15 -23.81 36.53
CA ARG A 49 18.95 -22.67 36.99
C ARG A 49 20.09 -23.17 37.88
N THR A 50 21.32 -22.79 37.55
CA THR A 50 22.53 -23.03 38.33
C THR A 50 23.14 -21.70 38.80
N ALA A 51 24.18 -21.77 39.64
CA ALA A 51 24.88 -20.58 40.14
C ALA A 51 25.49 -19.72 39.01
N THR A 52 25.81 -20.32 37.86
CA THR A 52 26.48 -19.66 36.73
C THR A 52 25.57 -19.43 35.51
N GLY A 53 24.31 -19.86 35.55
CA GLY A 53 23.37 -19.61 34.45
C GLY A 53 22.22 -20.61 34.34
N TRP A 54 21.77 -20.84 33.10
CA TRP A 54 20.72 -21.81 32.80
C TRP A 54 21.31 -23.00 32.05
N ASN A 55 21.21 -24.18 32.63
CA ASN A 55 21.55 -25.43 31.97
C ASN A 55 20.53 -25.75 30.89
N ARG A 56 21.02 -26.25 29.76
CA ARG A 56 20.19 -26.76 28.67
C ARG A 56 19.43 -28.01 29.14
N PRO A 57 18.18 -28.21 28.69
CA PRO A 57 17.46 -29.44 28.96
C PRO A 57 18.19 -30.63 28.34
N LYS A 58 18.11 -31.80 28.99
CA LYS A 58 18.74 -33.03 28.48
C LYS A 58 18.05 -33.53 27.22
N LEU A 59 16.75 -33.27 27.09
CA LEU A 59 15.97 -33.55 25.88
C LEU A 59 15.89 -32.28 25.02
N SER A 60 16.31 -32.40 23.76
CA SER A 60 16.04 -31.35 22.79
C SER A 60 14.53 -31.24 22.52
N GLY A 61 14.06 -30.06 22.10
CA GLY A 61 12.65 -29.85 21.75
C GLY A 61 12.14 -30.83 20.68
N ARG A 62 13.00 -31.25 19.75
CA ARG A 62 12.66 -32.28 18.75
C ARG A 62 12.44 -33.64 19.40
N GLN A 63 13.36 -34.09 20.26
CA GLN A 63 13.23 -35.38 20.95
C GLN A 63 12.00 -35.42 21.85
N PHE A 64 11.73 -34.33 22.56
CA PHE A 64 10.54 -34.18 23.40
C PHE A 64 9.24 -34.28 22.56
N ASN A 65 9.18 -33.59 21.42
CA ASN A 65 8.02 -33.65 20.53
C ASN A 65 7.83 -35.03 19.88
N VAL A 66 8.93 -35.74 19.58
CA VAL A 66 8.86 -37.13 19.08
C VAL A 66 8.34 -38.06 20.18
N LEU A 67 8.81 -37.89 21.41
CA LEU A 67 8.32 -38.63 22.57
C LEU A 67 6.83 -38.40 22.77
N LYS A 68 6.39 -37.13 22.81
CA LYS A 68 4.98 -36.74 22.92
C LYS A 68 4.11 -37.42 21.85
N LYS A 69 4.52 -37.33 20.58
CA LYS A 69 3.80 -38.00 19.47
C LYS A 69 3.75 -39.51 19.61
N ASN A 70 4.84 -40.14 20.06
CA ASN A 70 4.89 -41.59 20.22
C ASN A 70 3.97 -42.05 21.37
N VAL A 71 3.99 -41.33 22.49
CA VAL A 71 3.12 -41.59 23.64
C VAL A 71 1.65 -41.44 23.28
N GLU A 72 1.28 -40.31 22.70
CA GLU A 72 -0.12 -39.99 22.36
C GLU A 72 -0.67 -40.89 21.25
N ARG A 73 0.13 -41.19 20.21
CA ARG A 73 -0.37 -41.89 19.01
C ARG A 73 -0.21 -43.41 19.05
N ASN A 74 0.87 -43.91 19.66
CA ASN A 74 1.19 -45.35 19.59
C ASN A 74 0.86 -46.08 20.90
N MET A 75 0.94 -45.39 22.04
CA MET A 75 0.67 -46.00 23.34
C MET A 75 -0.71 -45.63 23.90
N ASN A 76 -1.44 -44.70 23.27
CA ASN A 76 -2.73 -44.19 23.73
C ASN A 76 -2.71 -43.76 25.21
N ILE A 77 -1.57 -43.25 25.68
CA ILE A 77 -1.41 -42.74 27.04
C ILE A 77 -1.58 -41.22 26.98
N GLU A 78 -2.33 -40.66 27.94
CA GLU A 78 -2.48 -39.22 28.09
C GLU A 78 -1.13 -38.56 28.40
N TRP A 79 -0.84 -37.49 27.69
CA TRP A 79 0.40 -36.75 27.92
C TRP A 79 0.32 -36.02 29.28
N PRO A 80 1.24 -36.27 30.22
CA PRO A 80 1.08 -35.81 31.60
C PRO A 80 1.37 -34.31 31.81
N LEU A 81 1.79 -33.58 30.77
CA LEU A 81 2.10 -32.15 30.87
C LEU A 81 0.99 -31.33 30.23
N PRO A 82 0.56 -30.23 30.88
CA PRO A 82 -0.47 -29.37 30.32
C PRO A 82 -0.04 -28.80 28.97
N GLU A 83 -0.99 -28.62 28.06
CA GLU A 83 -0.69 -27.96 26.80
C GLU A 83 -0.28 -26.51 27.06
N PRO A 84 0.76 -26.01 26.37
CA PRO A 84 1.11 -24.60 26.47
C PRO A 84 -0.07 -23.76 25.99
N GLU A 85 -0.44 -22.73 26.77
CA GLU A 85 -1.48 -21.79 26.40
C GLU A 85 -1.21 -21.22 25.01
N LYS A 86 -2.06 -21.58 24.05
CA LYS A 86 -2.02 -21.00 22.71
C LYS A 86 -2.58 -19.59 22.83
N LYS A 87 -1.70 -18.61 23.03
CA LYS A 87 -2.06 -17.20 22.83
C LYS A 87 -2.44 -17.04 21.36
N LEU A 88 -3.74 -16.95 21.08
CA LEU A 88 -4.25 -16.57 19.77
C LEU A 88 -3.74 -15.15 19.51
N LEU A 89 -2.68 -15.06 18.71
CA LEU A 89 -2.22 -13.77 18.23
C LEU A 89 -3.34 -13.21 17.34
N PRO A 90 -3.83 -11.99 17.58
CA PRO A 90 -4.81 -11.38 16.69
C PRO A 90 -4.22 -11.31 15.28
N GLU A 91 -5.05 -11.55 14.27
CA GLU A 91 -4.63 -11.43 12.88
C GLU A 91 -4.09 -10.01 12.66
N ARG A 92 -2.80 -9.92 12.32
CA ARG A 92 -2.17 -8.62 12.10
C ARG A 92 -2.79 -8.01 10.84
N PRO A 93 -3.28 -6.76 10.90
CA PRO A 93 -3.79 -6.11 9.70
C PRO A 93 -2.66 -6.00 8.65
N SER A 94 -3.03 -6.24 7.40
CA SER A 94 -2.08 -6.15 6.30
C SER A 94 -1.60 -4.71 6.13
N LYS A 95 -0.31 -4.58 5.80
CA LYS A 95 0.27 -3.27 5.50
C LYS A 95 -0.28 -2.79 4.15
N LEU A 96 -0.98 -1.66 4.13
CA LEU A 96 -1.45 -1.01 2.88
C LEU A 96 -0.29 -0.75 1.90
N THR A 97 -0.58 -0.69 0.61
CA THR A 97 0.44 -0.39 -0.41
C THR A 97 0.93 1.06 -0.31
N ILE A 98 2.11 1.35 -0.85
CA ILE A 98 2.68 2.71 -0.84
C ILE A 98 1.75 3.71 -1.52
N LEU A 99 1.08 3.30 -2.60
CA LEU A 99 0.09 4.13 -3.31
C LEU A 99 -1.10 4.49 -2.42
N GLN A 100 -1.67 3.50 -1.72
CA GLN A 100 -2.79 3.73 -0.80
C GLN A 100 -2.42 4.66 0.36
N ARG A 101 -1.18 4.55 0.87
CA ARG A 101 -0.70 5.43 1.95
C ARG A 101 -0.49 6.87 1.50
N THR A 102 -0.10 7.08 0.24
CA THR A 102 0.27 8.41 -0.30
C THR A 102 -0.89 9.13 -0.98
N GLN A 103 -1.95 8.41 -1.35
CA GLN A 103 -3.16 8.96 -1.95
C GLN A 103 -3.74 10.19 -1.22
N PRO A 104 -3.97 10.19 0.12
CA PRO A 104 -4.54 11.35 0.80
C PRO A 104 -3.65 12.60 0.73
N LEU A 105 -2.32 12.41 0.72
CA LEU A 105 -1.37 13.51 0.58
C LEU A 105 -1.41 14.11 -0.84
N ARG A 106 -1.59 13.27 -1.85
CA ARG A 106 -1.74 13.71 -3.25
C ARG A 106 -3.03 14.48 -3.45
N GLU A 107 -4.14 13.96 -2.93
CA GLU A 107 -5.46 14.61 -2.98
C GLU A 107 -5.42 15.99 -2.30
N LYS A 108 -4.76 16.10 -1.14
CA LYS A 108 -4.56 17.39 -0.47
C LYS A 108 -3.82 18.40 -1.37
N LYS A 109 -2.70 18.00 -1.98
CA LYS A 109 -1.93 18.86 -2.89
C LYS A 109 -2.73 19.28 -4.13
N ILE A 110 -3.53 18.36 -4.69
CA ILE A 110 -4.40 18.66 -5.84
C ILE A 110 -5.45 19.69 -5.45
N ASN A 111 -6.08 19.54 -4.27
CA ASN A 111 -7.09 20.47 -3.79
C ASN A 111 -6.50 21.87 -3.53
N GLU A 112 -5.30 21.96 -2.97
CA GLU A 112 -4.58 23.22 -2.80
C GLU A 112 -4.24 23.87 -4.14
N ALA A 113 -3.79 23.08 -5.13
CA ALA A 113 -3.53 23.58 -6.48
C ALA A 113 -4.80 24.11 -7.15
N LEU A 114 -5.93 23.39 -7.05
CA LEU A 114 -7.22 23.79 -7.62
C LEU A 114 -7.72 25.11 -7.02
N LYS A 115 -7.53 25.33 -5.71
CA LYS A 115 -7.86 26.60 -5.07
C LYS A 115 -7.02 27.77 -5.62
N ASN A 116 -5.76 27.51 -5.98
CA ASN A 116 -4.86 28.52 -6.52
C ASN A 116 -4.99 28.72 -8.04
N MET A 117 -5.70 27.86 -8.76
CA MET A 117 -5.86 27.92 -10.23
C MET A 117 -6.40 29.27 -10.74
N PRO A 118 -7.46 29.87 -10.15
CA PRO A 118 -7.99 31.14 -10.65
C PRO A 118 -6.97 32.27 -10.60
N LYS A 119 -6.15 32.32 -9.55
CA LYS A 119 -5.07 33.31 -9.41
C LYS A 119 -4.01 33.13 -10.49
N LEU A 120 -3.55 31.89 -10.70
CA LEU A 120 -2.56 31.57 -11.73
C LEU A 120 -3.08 31.90 -13.15
N LEU A 121 -4.37 31.70 -13.41
CA LEU A 121 -5.00 32.09 -14.66
C LEU A 121 -5.02 33.62 -14.83
N ALA A 122 -5.41 34.36 -13.78
CA ALA A 122 -5.42 35.82 -13.81
C ALA A 122 -4.02 36.39 -14.04
N ASP A 123 -3.00 35.86 -13.36
CA ASP A 123 -1.60 36.28 -13.50
C ASP A 123 -1.09 36.01 -14.92
N LYS A 124 -1.39 34.83 -15.48
CA LYS A 124 -1.03 34.48 -16.87
C LYS A 124 -1.73 35.38 -17.90
N MET A 125 -3.01 35.68 -17.69
CA MET A 125 -3.76 36.60 -18.55
C MET A 125 -3.19 38.01 -18.48
N LYS A 126 -2.86 38.52 -17.27
CA LYS A 126 -2.23 39.82 -17.10
C LYS A 126 -0.87 39.87 -17.79
N ALA A 127 -0.01 38.88 -17.55
CA ALA A 127 1.30 38.79 -18.18
C ALA A 127 1.23 38.78 -19.71
N SER A 128 0.28 38.02 -20.29
CA SER A 128 0.09 38.01 -21.75
C SER A 128 -0.39 39.36 -22.30
N ARG A 129 -1.24 40.09 -21.58
CA ARG A 129 -1.70 41.44 -21.97
C ARG A 129 -0.56 42.44 -21.92
N ASP A 130 0.24 42.42 -20.85
CA ASP A 130 1.36 43.35 -20.68
C ASP A 130 2.48 43.06 -21.69
N LYS A 131 2.70 41.78 -22.04
CA LYS A 131 3.60 41.40 -23.14
C LYS A 131 3.14 42.01 -24.48
N LYS A 132 1.85 41.86 -24.82
CA LYS A 132 1.29 42.44 -26.05
C LYS A 132 1.37 43.98 -26.05
N LYS A 133 1.12 44.63 -24.91
CA LYS A 133 1.28 46.09 -24.79
C LYS A 133 2.72 46.53 -25.08
N LYS A 134 3.70 45.87 -24.47
CA LYS A 134 5.12 46.16 -24.74
C LYS A 134 5.51 45.93 -26.19
N GLU A 135 5.03 44.85 -26.81
CA GLU A 135 5.25 44.60 -28.25
C GLU A 135 4.67 45.72 -29.11
N THR A 136 3.47 46.21 -28.78
CA THR A 136 2.85 47.34 -29.50
C THR A 136 3.54 48.69 -29.25
N GLU A 137 4.02 48.93 -28.04
CA GLU A 137 4.77 50.15 -27.71
C GLU A 137 6.13 50.15 -28.40
N ASN A 138 6.82 49.01 -28.44
CA ASN A 138 8.07 48.84 -29.17
C ASN A 138 7.88 49.04 -30.69
N SER A 139 6.79 48.50 -31.28
CA SER A 139 6.53 48.70 -32.71
C SER A 139 6.19 50.15 -33.04
N ILE A 140 5.39 50.83 -32.20
CA ILE A 140 5.06 52.25 -32.38
C ILE A 140 6.32 53.12 -32.21
N SER A 141 7.14 52.85 -31.20
CA SER A 141 8.41 53.57 -30.99
C SER A 141 9.42 53.33 -32.11
N ALA A 142 9.42 52.15 -32.73
CA ALA A 142 10.28 51.85 -33.88
C ALA A 142 9.80 52.56 -35.17
N LEU A 143 8.47 52.68 -35.34
CA LEU A 143 7.87 53.38 -36.49
C LEU A 143 7.93 54.91 -36.35
N MET A 144 7.85 55.43 -35.13
CA MET A 144 7.87 56.87 -34.83
C MET A 144 8.80 57.16 -33.63
N PRO A 145 10.11 57.40 -33.88
CA PRO A 145 11.05 57.77 -32.83
C PRO A 145 10.61 59.08 -32.16
N GLY A 146 10.36 59.05 -30.84
CA GLY A 146 9.90 60.21 -30.05
C GLY A 146 8.39 60.32 -29.85
N PHE A 147 7.58 59.37 -30.36
CA PHE A 147 6.13 59.35 -30.10
C PHE A 147 5.84 58.91 -28.65
N VAL A 148 5.36 59.84 -27.83
CA VAL A 148 4.86 59.57 -26.48
C VAL A 148 3.33 59.64 -26.51
N LYS A 149 2.66 58.56 -26.11
CA LYS A 149 1.19 58.52 -26.02
C LYS A 149 0.72 59.50 -24.93
N GLY A 150 0.20 60.67 -25.35
CA GLY A 150 -0.20 61.77 -24.45
C GLY A 150 0.89 62.83 -24.20
N GLY A 151 1.99 62.81 -24.95
CA GLY A 151 3.02 63.85 -24.92
C GLY A 151 2.62 65.15 -25.63
N PRO A 152 3.49 66.17 -25.64
CA PRO A 152 3.18 67.51 -26.13
C PRO A 152 2.99 67.59 -27.66
N TYR A 153 3.27 66.52 -28.40
CA TYR A 153 3.09 66.48 -29.85
C TYR A 153 1.64 66.11 -30.19
N PRO A 154 0.90 66.99 -30.89
CA PRO A 154 -0.47 66.71 -31.27
C PRO A 154 -0.49 65.52 -32.22
N SER A 155 -1.29 64.51 -31.89
CA SER A 155 -1.62 63.48 -32.87
C SER A 155 -2.30 64.19 -34.04
N HIS A 156 -1.67 64.21 -35.22
CA HIS A 156 -2.26 64.74 -36.46
C HIS A 156 -3.39 63.81 -36.94
N ILE A 157 -4.42 63.65 -36.12
CA ILE A 157 -5.68 63.04 -36.51
C ILE A 157 -6.47 64.19 -37.11
N THR A 158 -6.58 64.23 -38.43
CA THR A 158 -7.49 65.16 -39.09
C THR A 158 -8.90 65.01 -38.49
N GLY A 159 -9.67 66.10 -38.41
CA GLY A 159 -10.99 66.09 -37.77
C GLY A 159 -11.93 65.01 -38.33
N GLU A 160 -11.74 64.64 -39.59
CA GLU A 160 -12.44 63.55 -40.28
C GLU A 160 -12.15 62.17 -39.67
N VAL A 161 -10.89 61.85 -39.37
CA VAL A 161 -10.52 60.55 -38.77
C VAL A 161 -11.03 60.45 -37.33
N ALA A 162 -11.11 61.57 -36.60
CA ALA A 162 -11.73 61.61 -35.28
C ALA A 162 -13.25 61.39 -35.35
N ALA A 163 -13.93 61.98 -36.34
CA ALA A 163 -15.35 61.77 -36.58
C ALA A 163 -15.67 60.32 -36.95
N LEU A 164 -14.88 59.71 -37.83
CA LEU A 164 -15.01 58.29 -38.22
C LEU A 164 -14.78 57.34 -37.03
N LYS A 165 -13.82 57.64 -36.14
CA LYS A 165 -13.61 56.84 -34.91
C LYS A 165 -14.79 56.93 -33.95
N LYS A 166 -15.41 58.11 -33.79
CA LYS A 166 -16.61 58.28 -32.97
C LYS A 166 -17.79 57.50 -33.55
N GLN A 167 -18.01 57.58 -34.87
CA GLN A 167 -19.05 56.81 -35.55
C GLN A 167 -18.83 55.30 -35.41
N ALA A 168 -17.61 54.82 -35.62
CA ALA A 168 -17.29 53.40 -35.47
C ALA A 168 -17.46 52.88 -34.03
N ALA A 169 -17.23 53.70 -33.01
CA ALA A 169 -17.49 53.34 -31.62
C ALA A 169 -19.00 53.19 -31.36
N ILE A 170 -19.80 54.15 -31.84
CA ILE A 170 -21.27 54.13 -31.75
C ILE A 170 -21.83 52.91 -32.47
N GLU A 171 -21.32 52.56 -33.65
CA GLU A 171 -21.74 51.36 -34.39
C GLU A 171 -21.42 50.05 -33.68
N LYS A 172 -20.27 49.97 -32.98
CA LYS A 172 -19.91 48.78 -32.21
C LYS A 172 -20.84 48.59 -31.01
N GLU A 173 -21.17 49.67 -30.30
CA GLU A 173 -22.11 49.63 -29.18
C GLU A 173 -23.50 49.21 -29.65
N LYS A 174 -23.97 49.73 -30.79
CA LYS A 174 -25.23 49.30 -31.43
C LYS A 174 -25.21 47.82 -31.79
N LYS A 175 -24.14 47.31 -32.42
CA LYS A 175 -24.01 45.88 -32.76
C LYS A 175 -24.04 44.97 -31.53
N ILE A 176 -23.44 45.38 -30.42
CA ILE A 176 -23.47 44.63 -29.16
C ILE A 176 -24.89 44.62 -28.58
N ALA A 177 -25.55 45.78 -28.55
CA ALA A 177 -26.94 45.89 -28.09
C ALA A 177 -27.89 45.05 -28.95
N ASP A 178 -27.73 45.07 -30.27
CA ASP A 178 -28.52 44.27 -31.21
C ASP A 178 -28.30 42.77 -31.03
N PHE A 179 -27.05 42.35 -30.79
CA PHE A 179 -26.72 40.95 -30.50
C PHE A 179 -27.34 40.48 -29.18
N ILE A 180 -27.30 41.31 -28.13
CA ILE A 180 -27.96 41.03 -26.84
C ILE A 180 -29.48 40.97 -27.02
N ALA A 181 -30.06 41.88 -27.79
CA ALA A 181 -31.49 41.89 -28.08
C ALA A 181 -31.93 40.63 -28.87
N GLN A 182 -31.18 40.22 -29.89
CA GLN A 182 -31.47 39.00 -30.67
C GLN A 182 -31.32 37.72 -29.85
N SER A 183 -30.29 37.63 -29.01
CA SER A 183 -30.09 36.46 -28.12
C SER A 183 -31.17 36.38 -27.04
N SER A 184 -31.67 37.52 -26.53
CA SER A 184 -32.78 37.55 -25.57
C SER A 184 -34.14 37.12 -26.16
N LYS A 185 -34.39 37.40 -27.45
CA LYS A 185 -35.63 36.98 -28.13
C LYS A 185 -35.69 35.48 -28.37
N LYS A 186 -34.54 34.81 -28.58
CA LYS A 186 -34.47 33.36 -28.84
C LYS A 186 -34.85 32.49 -27.63
N GLY A 187 -34.89 33.07 -26.43
CA GLY A 187 -35.28 32.38 -25.18
C GLY A 187 -36.75 32.51 -24.76
N LYS A 188 -37.56 33.36 -25.42
CA LYS A 188 -38.97 33.62 -25.04
C LYS A 188 -40.03 32.97 -25.93
N ALA A 189 -39.64 32.18 -26.93
CA ALA A 189 -40.57 31.39 -27.74
C ALA A 189 -40.74 29.96 -27.17
N LYS A 190 -41.23 29.86 -25.93
CA LYS A 190 -41.80 28.64 -25.34
C LYS A 190 -42.62 29.03 -24.10
N LYS A 191 -43.82 29.52 -24.36
CA LYS A 191 -45.00 29.35 -23.51
C LYS A 191 -46.18 29.14 -24.44
#